data_AF-A0A919NDW6-F1
#
_entry.id   AF-A0A919NDW6-F1
#
_cell.length_a   1.000
_cell.length_b   1.000
_cell.length_c   1.000
_cell.angle_alpha   90.00
_cell.angle_beta   90.00
_cell.angle_gamma   90.00
#
_symmetry.space_group_name_H-M   'P 1'
#
loop_
_entity.id
_entity.type
_entity.pdbx_description
1 polymer ?
#
loop_
_entity_poly.entity_id
_entity_poly.type
_entity_poly.pdbx_seq_one_letter_code
_entity_poly.pdbx_strand_id
1 'polypeptide(L)'
;MLDGATPSQVVRLFRKIVEAAEEIIGRDRRDPVPAIAAMSVSAFMNWDSELAAWFRKYTDPRTRLFLIALAFLEGEPAADVLDRSERLGATLGEARDFRGGIGTPGIRQLAQDVVAEVDELWQIRFTRAAYAASVLAFVHGDQSREFRRRLWEWAAVLPMRNGPPNLRIAGRVAAAMLDMHLAMPSPNTPELRFLVQSWWPHPALRPVVTNLITALALSPEAGSIMRRRLLQWAAEAADSRVLGAVAAVSAGSFADAYPQAAFTRMNWLAARGIVNDEVIGAVTALWQRPAHRTAVLRQVVSWTGEDGPRRMAGLRALAAISEEPSDVRAVFGELAGDDELRADLARMLADLFRQRGEPSGEFRQALKAWLEIAGERPEDRDLIAHLLIHGRPAGLDDGMSTHCAAVHSLLFEWRPVLGQDENSQARKFRTQLVRQLTQIDPLTRHRADPLAVAG
;
A
#
# COMPACT_ATOMS: atom_id res chain seq x y z
N MET A 1 -0.29 8.90 30.55
CA MET A 1 0.42 9.50 31.71
C MET A 1 1.94 9.63 31.50
N LEU A 2 2.48 9.33 30.30
CA LEU A 2 3.89 9.53 29.94
C LEU A 2 4.06 10.24 28.57
N ASP A 3 3.02 10.95 28.09
CA ASP A 3 3.15 11.71 26.85
C ASP A 3 4.10 12.89 27.06
N GLY A 4 5.17 12.93 26.27
CA GLY A 4 6.19 13.99 26.31
C GLY A 4 7.26 13.86 27.39
N ALA A 5 7.31 12.73 28.11
CA ALA A 5 8.36 12.50 29.10
C ALA A 5 9.70 12.20 28.40
N THR A 6 10.76 12.94 28.77
CA THR A 6 12.11 12.65 28.28
C THR A 6 12.61 11.31 28.85
N PRO A 7 13.52 10.58 28.17
CA PRO A 7 14.04 9.31 28.68
C PRO A 7 14.60 9.39 30.11
N SER A 8 15.21 10.52 30.48
CA SER A 8 15.68 10.78 31.85
C SER A 8 14.56 10.92 32.88
N GLN A 9 13.39 11.46 32.49
CA GLN A 9 12.21 11.55 33.35
C GLN A 9 11.55 10.18 33.56
N VAL A 10 11.53 9.34 32.53
CA VAL A 10 11.04 7.95 32.62
C VAL A 10 11.94 7.13 33.53
N VAL A 11 13.27 7.18 33.36
CA VAL A 11 14.24 6.50 34.24
C VAL A 11 14.13 6.99 35.69
N ARG A 12 13.93 8.29 35.91
CA ARG A 12 13.75 8.86 37.26
C ARG A 12 12.45 8.38 37.90
N LEU A 13 11.36 8.31 37.15
CA LEU A 13 10.07 7.80 37.63
C LEU A 13 10.17 6.31 37.97
N PHE A 14 10.84 5.53 37.11
CA PHE A 14 11.04 4.10 37.33
C PHE A 14 11.91 3.80 38.55
N ARG A 15 12.99 4.58 38.77
CA ARG A 15 13.82 4.47 39.99
C ARG A 15 13.01 4.73 41.26
N LYS A 16 12.12 5.72 41.24
CA LYS A 16 11.21 6.01 42.36
C LYS A 16 10.20 4.89 42.60
N ILE A 17 9.73 4.22 41.55
CA ILE A 17 8.85 3.05 41.68
C ILE A 17 9.61 1.87 42.30
N VAL A 18 10.88 1.67 41.93
CA VAL A 18 11.74 0.62 42.54
C VAL A 18 12.04 0.94 44.00
N GLU A 19 12.45 2.17 44.34
CA GLU A 19 12.69 2.60 45.73
C GLU A 19 11.43 2.44 46.59
N ALA A 20 10.26 2.81 46.08
CA ALA A 20 8.98 2.62 46.78
C ALA A 20 8.59 1.13 46.93
N ALA A 21 8.93 0.28 45.95
CA ALA A 21 8.69 -1.16 46.02
C ALA A 21 9.62 -1.85 47.05
N GLU A 22 10.87 -1.39 47.17
CA GLU A 22 11.84 -1.86 48.17
C GLU A 22 11.46 -1.44 49.60
N GLU A 23 10.73 -0.34 49.76
CA GLU A 23 10.24 0.15 51.06
C GLU A 23 8.99 -0.61 51.55
N ILE A 24 8.15 -1.09 50.61
CA ILE A 24 6.90 -1.82 50.91
C ILE A 24 7.15 -3.32 51.11
N ILE A 25 8.15 -3.89 50.43
CA ILE A 25 8.42 -5.33 50.43
C ILE A 25 9.74 -5.56 51.14
N GLY A 26 9.67 -5.84 52.45
CA GLY A 26 10.84 -6.12 53.28
C GLY A 26 11.80 -7.13 52.65
N ARG A 27 13.09 -6.96 52.96
CA ARG A 27 14.35 -7.54 52.41
C ARG A 27 14.45 -9.04 52.10
N ASP A 28 13.39 -9.82 52.09
CA ASP A 28 13.45 -11.27 52.03
C ASP A 28 12.51 -11.86 50.98
N ARG A 29 12.91 -11.75 49.70
CA ARG A 29 12.65 -12.76 48.65
C ARG A 29 13.38 -12.44 47.35
N ARG A 30 13.91 -13.50 46.72
CA ARG A 30 14.47 -13.53 45.37
C ARG A 30 13.36 -13.32 44.33
N ASP A 31 12.87 -12.09 44.19
CA ASP A 31 11.93 -11.74 43.13
C ASP A 31 12.63 -11.02 41.97
N PRO A 32 12.18 -11.24 40.72
CA PRO A 32 12.80 -10.75 39.49
C PRO A 32 12.64 -9.24 39.26
N VAL A 33 12.05 -8.51 40.19
CA VAL A 33 11.74 -7.07 40.04
C VAL A 33 12.99 -6.22 39.79
N PRO A 34 14.13 -6.41 40.48
CA PRO A 34 15.35 -5.66 40.18
C PRO A 34 15.94 -6.00 38.80
N ALA A 35 15.82 -7.26 38.36
CA ALA A 35 16.30 -7.69 37.04
C ALA A 35 15.41 -7.15 35.92
N ILE A 36 14.07 -7.20 36.10
CA ILE A 36 13.09 -6.61 35.17
C ILE A 36 13.22 -5.09 35.14
N ALA A 37 13.50 -4.45 36.29
CA ALA A 37 13.75 -3.02 36.38
C ALA A 37 15.07 -2.63 35.71
N ALA A 38 16.15 -3.40 35.89
CA ALA A 38 17.41 -3.19 35.20
C ALA A 38 17.26 -3.39 33.68
N MET A 39 16.51 -4.41 33.25
CA MET A 39 16.18 -4.64 31.83
C MET A 39 15.32 -3.50 31.26
N SER A 40 14.33 -3.02 32.01
CA SER A 40 13.47 -1.90 31.61
C SER A 40 14.24 -0.60 31.52
N VAL A 41 15.09 -0.29 32.51
CA VAL A 41 16.00 0.86 32.47
C VAL A 41 17.01 0.73 31.33
N SER A 42 17.52 -0.47 31.04
CA SER A 42 18.42 -0.72 29.90
C SER A 42 17.74 -0.53 28.55
N ALA A 43 16.45 -0.86 28.44
CA ALA A 43 15.65 -0.59 27.24
C ALA A 43 15.46 0.92 26.99
N PHE A 44 15.64 1.76 28.01
CA PHE A 44 15.62 3.23 27.93
C PHE A 44 17.02 3.87 27.94
N MET A 45 18.11 3.09 28.05
CA MET A 45 19.46 3.63 28.00
C MET A 45 19.78 4.03 26.56
N ASN A 46 20.20 5.29 26.37
CA ASN A 46 20.83 5.67 25.12
C ASN A 46 22.21 4.98 25.04
N TRP A 47 22.25 3.85 24.32
CA TRP A 47 23.45 3.04 24.14
C TRP A 47 24.58 3.74 23.36
N ASP A 48 24.36 4.95 22.82
CA ASP A 48 25.34 5.69 22.01
C ASP A 48 26.71 5.83 22.68
N SER A 49 26.75 6.21 23.97
CA SER A 49 28.02 6.43 24.68
C SER A 49 28.79 5.13 24.89
N GLU A 50 28.06 4.03 25.11
CA GLU A 50 28.63 2.71 25.25
C GLU A 50 29.08 2.16 23.89
N LEU A 51 28.26 2.29 22.84
CA LEU A 51 28.63 1.89 21.49
C LEU A 51 29.85 2.67 21.01
N ALA A 52 29.94 3.97 21.29
CA ALA A 52 31.13 4.77 21.01
C ALA A 52 32.38 4.28 21.77
N ALA A 53 32.25 3.87 23.03
CA ALA A 53 33.35 3.25 23.78
C ALA A 53 33.72 1.87 23.21
N TRP A 54 32.72 1.07 22.85
CA TRP A 54 32.88 -0.26 22.27
C TRP A 54 33.60 -0.20 20.92
N PHE A 55 33.15 0.65 20.00
CA PHE A 55 33.79 0.84 18.70
C PHE A 55 35.22 1.40 18.84
N ARG A 56 35.52 2.21 19.86
CA ARG A 56 36.91 2.62 20.15
C ARG A 56 37.79 1.47 20.65
N LYS A 57 37.24 0.57 21.47
CA LYS A 57 37.96 -0.59 22.02
C LYS A 57 38.21 -1.67 20.97
N TYR A 58 37.19 -2.03 20.21
CA TYR A 58 37.25 -3.08 19.19
C TYR A 58 37.51 -2.44 17.83
N THR A 59 38.77 -2.44 17.41
CA THR A 59 39.19 -1.85 16.12
C THR A 59 39.21 -2.85 14.98
N ASP A 60 39.13 -4.15 15.30
CA ASP A 60 39.17 -5.20 14.29
C ASP A 60 37.85 -5.20 13.46
N PRO A 61 37.94 -5.21 12.12
CA PRO A 61 36.74 -5.15 11.30
C PRO A 61 35.84 -6.38 11.46
N ARG A 62 36.40 -7.56 11.74
CA ARG A 62 35.62 -8.79 11.85
C ARG A 62 34.59 -8.72 12.98
N THR A 63 35.00 -8.30 14.19
CA THR A 63 34.10 -8.19 15.35
C THR A 63 33.07 -7.09 15.13
N ARG A 64 33.45 -5.96 14.52
CA ARG A 64 32.50 -4.88 14.15
C ARG A 64 31.46 -5.35 13.13
N LEU A 65 31.88 -6.05 12.09
CA LEU A 65 30.99 -6.61 11.07
C LEU A 65 30.08 -7.68 11.66
N PHE A 66 30.58 -8.50 12.59
CA PHE A 66 29.79 -9.49 13.31
C PHE A 66 28.71 -8.83 14.16
N LEU A 67 29.04 -7.77 14.91
CA LEU A 67 28.08 -6.97 15.66
C LEU A 67 26.96 -6.43 14.76
N ILE A 68 27.32 -5.83 13.62
CA ILE A 68 26.37 -5.25 12.67
C ILE A 68 25.49 -6.33 12.03
N ALA A 69 26.08 -7.46 11.62
CA ALA A 69 25.32 -8.55 11.02
C ALA A 69 24.36 -9.19 12.03
N LEU A 70 24.80 -9.36 13.28
CA LEU A 70 23.97 -9.86 14.37
C LEU A 70 22.78 -8.93 14.62
N ALA A 71 22.96 -7.61 14.53
CA ALA A 71 21.86 -6.66 14.68
C ALA A 71 20.72 -6.84 13.66
N PHE A 72 21.00 -7.37 12.46
CA PHE A 72 19.96 -7.74 11.51
C PHE A 72 19.41 -9.17 11.70
N LEU A 73 20.19 -10.05 12.33
CA LEU A 73 20.00 -11.50 12.34
C LEU A 73 19.86 -12.08 13.75
N GLU A 74 19.49 -11.28 14.74
CA GLU A 74 19.38 -11.68 16.15
C GLU A 74 18.42 -12.86 16.35
N GLY A 75 18.89 -14.04 16.75
CA GLY A 75 18.10 -15.27 16.88
C GLY A 75 18.11 -16.14 15.62
N GLU A 76 19.03 -15.88 14.68
CA GLU A 76 19.44 -16.84 13.66
C GLU A 76 20.53 -17.79 14.20
N PRO A 77 20.79 -18.93 13.54
CA PRO A 77 21.92 -19.78 13.86
C PRO A 77 23.24 -19.00 13.82
N ALA A 78 24.07 -19.13 14.84
CA ALA A 78 25.29 -18.32 15.00
C ALA A 78 26.29 -18.49 13.85
N ALA A 79 26.33 -19.69 13.25
CA ALA A 79 27.13 -19.97 12.05
C ALA A 79 26.63 -19.20 10.82
N ASP A 80 25.30 -19.09 10.66
CA ASP A 80 24.69 -18.30 9.59
C ASP A 80 24.99 -16.81 9.78
N VAL A 81 24.91 -16.29 11.01
CA VAL A 81 25.29 -14.90 11.30
C VAL A 81 26.74 -14.62 10.95
N LEU A 82 27.66 -15.53 11.29
CA LEU A 82 29.07 -15.42 10.93
C LEU A 82 29.28 -15.40 9.40
N ASP A 83 28.72 -16.36 8.65
CA ASP A 83 28.79 -16.38 7.17
C ASP A 83 28.25 -15.08 6.57
N ARG A 84 27.16 -14.54 7.12
CA ARG A 84 26.57 -13.27 6.64
C ARG A 84 27.43 -12.06 6.97
N SER A 85 28.09 -12.04 8.13
CA SER A 85 29.04 -10.99 8.51
C SER A 85 30.26 -10.95 7.59
N GLU A 86 30.76 -12.13 7.17
CA GLU A 86 31.88 -12.23 6.23
C GLU A 86 31.48 -11.74 4.84
N ARG A 87 30.25 -12.03 4.39
CA ARG A 87 29.69 -11.48 3.15
C ARG A 87 29.47 -9.97 3.23
N LEU A 88 29.06 -9.44 4.39
CA LEU A 88 28.95 -7.99 4.60
C LEU A 88 30.32 -7.32 4.42
N GLY A 89 31.38 -7.89 5.00
CA GLY A 89 32.75 -7.41 4.81
C GLY A 89 33.13 -7.34 3.32
N ALA A 90 32.81 -8.39 2.56
CA ALA A 90 33.03 -8.41 1.12
C ALA A 90 32.24 -7.32 0.36
N THR A 91 30.98 -7.06 0.75
CA THR A 91 30.16 -5.99 0.16
C THR A 91 30.71 -4.60 0.49
N LEU A 92 31.26 -4.42 1.69
CA LEU A 92 31.86 -3.15 2.12
C LEU A 92 33.26 -2.92 1.54
N GLY A 93 33.91 -3.97 1.02
CA GLY A 93 35.25 -3.89 0.43
C GLY A 93 36.37 -4.09 1.46
N GLU A 94 36.05 -4.66 2.62
CA GLU A 94 37.02 -5.00 3.66
C GLU A 94 37.88 -6.20 3.21
N ALA A 95 39.17 -6.19 3.55
CA ALA A 95 40.16 -7.16 3.06
C ALA A 95 39.78 -8.62 3.39
N ARG A 96 39.99 -9.58 2.47
CA ARG A 96 39.52 -10.98 2.63
C ARG A 96 40.27 -11.82 3.67
N ASP A 97 41.20 -11.24 4.42
CA ASP A 97 42.03 -11.95 5.41
C ASP A 97 41.23 -12.42 6.64
N PHE A 98 39.92 -12.18 6.68
CA PHE A 98 38.98 -12.64 7.71
C PHE A 98 38.60 -14.13 7.64
N ARG A 99 39.11 -14.90 6.66
CA ARG A 99 38.73 -16.30 6.48
C ARG A 99 39.23 -17.14 7.65
N GLY A 100 38.26 -17.73 8.37
CA GLY A 100 38.48 -18.42 9.64
C GLY A 100 39.59 -19.47 9.64
N GLY A 101 40.29 -19.52 10.77
CA GLY A 101 41.25 -20.55 11.16
C GLY A 101 41.35 -20.62 12.69
N ILE A 102 42.06 -21.62 13.23
CA ILE A 102 42.17 -21.83 14.69
C ILE A 102 42.78 -20.63 15.44
N GLY A 103 43.56 -19.79 14.75
CA GLY A 103 44.14 -18.56 15.32
C GLY A 103 43.19 -17.37 15.36
N THR A 104 41.95 -17.52 14.89
CA THR A 104 40.95 -16.44 14.91
C THR A 104 39.87 -16.70 15.96
N PRO A 105 39.25 -15.66 16.55
CA PRO A 105 38.18 -15.83 17.54
C PRO A 105 37.07 -16.74 17.02
N GLY A 106 36.71 -17.76 17.81
CA GLY A 106 35.57 -18.62 17.53
C GLY A 106 34.24 -17.89 17.77
N ILE A 107 33.13 -18.47 17.29
CA ILE A 107 31.78 -17.88 17.40
C ILE A 107 31.42 -17.50 18.84
N ARG A 108 31.76 -18.34 19.84
CA ARG A 108 31.46 -18.04 21.25
C ARG A 108 32.24 -16.83 21.78
N GLN A 109 33.50 -16.68 21.36
CA GLN A 109 34.32 -15.54 21.72
C GLN A 109 33.79 -14.26 21.04
N LEU A 110 33.48 -14.34 19.74
CA LEU A 110 32.85 -13.22 19.01
C LEU A 110 31.53 -12.81 19.65
N ALA A 111 30.68 -13.76 20.06
CA ALA A 111 29.43 -13.48 20.76
C ALA A 111 29.68 -12.72 22.07
N GLN A 112 30.63 -13.17 22.88
CA GLN A 112 31.01 -12.48 24.13
C GLN A 112 31.50 -11.05 23.88
N ASP A 113 32.33 -10.86 22.85
CA ASP A 113 32.88 -9.54 22.49
C ASP A 113 31.78 -8.56 22.04
N VAL A 114 30.69 -9.03 21.44
CA VAL A 114 29.54 -8.21 21.00
C VAL A 114 28.39 -8.19 22.01
N VAL A 115 28.62 -8.62 23.25
CA VAL A 115 27.62 -8.65 24.34
C VAL A 115 26.40 -9.53 23.99
N ALA A 116 26.67 -10.65 23.33
CA ALA A 116 25.72 -11.65 22.90
C ALA A 116 26.01 -13.03 23.53
N GLU A 117 24.99 -13.88 23.52
CA GLU A 117 25.10 -15.27 23.94
C GLU A 117 24.62 -16.22 22.83
N VAL A 118 25.18 -17.44 22.83
CA VAL A 118 24.76 -18.53 21.95
C VAL A 118 24.05 -19.56 22.82
N ASP A 119 22.77 -19.81 22.54
CA ASP A 119 21.96 -20.76 23.29
C ASP A 119 22.22 -22.22 22.91
N GLU A 120 21.47 -23.14 23.53
CA GLU A 120 21.59 -24.59 23.31
C GLU A 120 21.21 -25.01 21.88
N LEU A 121 20.36 -24.22 21.20
CA LEU A 121 19.97 -24.42 19.80
C LEU A 121 20.93 -23.76 18.82
N TRP A 122 22.08 -23.29 19.31
CA TRP A 122 23.08 -22.53 18.54
C TRP A 122 22.53 -21.25 17.92
N GLN A 123 21.47 -20.67 18.49
CA GLN A 123 20.97 -19.36 18.11
C GLN A 123 21.69 -18.28 18.90
N ILE A 124 22.01 -17.18 18.24
CA ILE A 124 22.74 -16.06 18.87
C ILE A 124 21.80 -14.89 19.15
N ARG A 125 21.84 -14.33 20.36
CA ARG A 125 21.03 -13.15 20.74
C ARG A 125 21.81 -12.17 21.59
N PHE A 126 21.42 -10.89 21.55
CA PHE A 126 22.01 -9.92 22.47
C PHE A 126 21.53 -10.19 23.88
N THR A 127 22.42 -9.98 24.85
CA THR A 127 22.06 -10.06 26.27
C THR A 127 21.39 -8.78 26.77
N ARG A 128 21.37 -7.73 25.95
CA ARG A 128 20.84 -6.40 26.26
C ARG A 128 19.61 -6.08 25.45
N ALA A 129 18.60 -5.52 26.12
CA ALA A 129 17.37 -5.09 25.49
C ALA A 129 17.63 -3.96 24.48
N ALA A 130 16.93 -4.01 23.34
CA ALA A 130 16.99 -3.02 22.25
C ALA A 130 18.39 -2.75 21.65
N TYR A 131 19.40 -3.56 21.99
CA TYR A 131 20.78 -3.30 21.57
C TYR A 131 20.96 -3.40 20.05
N ALA A 132 20.27 -4.33 19.38
CA ALA A 132 20.28 -4.46 17.93
C ALA A 132 19.87 -3.15 17.22
N ALA A 133 18.74 -2.56 17.61
CA ALA A 133 18.26 -1.31 17.04
C ALA A 133 19.26 -0.16 17.27
N SER A 134 19.84 -0.08 18.46
CA SER A 134 20.82 0.95 18.81
C SER A 134 22.15 0.80 18.07
N VAL A 135 22.64 -0.42 17.86
CA VAL A 135 23.82 -0.70 17.01
C VAL A 135 23.60 -0.13 15.61
N LEU A 136 22.44 -0.41 15.01
CA LEU A 136 22.14 0.05 13.66
C LEU A 136 21.94 1.57 13.59
N ALA A 137 21.27 2.17 14.57
CA ALA A 137 21.15 3.61 14.69
C ALA A 137 22.51 4.29 14.83
N PHE A 138 23.38 3.78 15.72
CA PHE A 138 24.73 4.29 15.94
C PHE A 138 25.56 4.24 14.65
N VAL A 139 25.63 3.07 14.02
CA VAL A 139 26.38 2.88 12.77
C VAL A 139 25.81 3.74 11.64
N HIS A 140 24.50 3.91 11.56
CA HIS A 140 23.87 4.78 10.58
C HIS A 140 24.10 6.28 10.87
N GLY A 141 24.22 6.69 12.13
CA GLY A 141 24.52 8.07 12.50
C GLY A 141 25.98 8.46 12.26
N ASP A 142 26.90 7.54 12.49
CA ASP A 142 28.35 7.79 12.51
C ASP A 142 29.03 7.57 11.14
N GLN A 143 28.48 6.69 10.29
CA GLN A 143 29.16 6.27 9.07
C GLN A 143 28.81 7.09 7.81
N SER A 144 29.73 7.04 6.83
CA SER A 144 29.57 7.75 5.55
C SER A 144 28.31 7.32 4.79
N ARG A 145 27.82 8.19 3.91
CA ARG A 145 26.67 7.89 3.02
C ARG A 145 26.90 6.64 2.17
N GLU A 146 28.11 6.44 1.68
CA GLU A 146 28.46 5.28 0.85
C GLU A 146 28.43 3.97 1.66
N PHE A 147 28.94 4.00 2.90
CA PHE A 147 28.83 2.87 3.81
C PHE A 147 27.37 2.50 4.07
N ARG A 148 26.53 3.49 4.38
CA ARG A 148 25.09 3.28 4.66
C ARG A 148 24.37 2.69 3.46
N ARG A 149 24.65 3.20 2.26
CA ARG A 149 24.12 2.65 1.01
C ARG A 149 24.46 1.16 0.89
N ARG A 150 25.75 0.80 0.96
CA ARG A 150 26.20 -0.60 0.84
C ARG A 150 25.66 -1.52 1.94
N LEU A 151 25.56 -1.03 3.17
CA LEU A 151 24.99 -1.78 4.29
C LEU A 151 23.53 -2.16 4.01
N TRP A 152 22.71 -1.20 3.58
CA TRP A 152 21.30 -1.46 3.28
C TRP A 152 21.09 -2.24 1.98
N GLU A 153 22.00 -2.11 1.01
CA GLU A 153 22.04 -2.99 -0.16
C GLU A 153 22.28 -4.45 0.23
N TRP A 154 23.23 -4.69 1.14
CA TRP A 154 23.45 -6.01 1.71
C TRP A 154 22.25 -6.50 2.54
N ALA A 155 21.67 -5.64 3.38
CA ALA A 155 20.52 -6.01 4.22
C ALA A 155 19.30 -6.41 3.37
N ALA A 156 19.07 -5.71 2.26
CA ALA A 156 17.95 -5.98 1.34
C ALA A 156 18.04 -7.37 0.68
N VAL A 157 19.24 -7.94 0.53
CA VAL A 157 19.40 -9.29 -0.06
C VAL A 157 19.42 -10.41 0.97
N LEU A 158 19.44 -10.11 2.28
CA LEU A 158 19.42 -11.12 3.34
C LEU A 158 18.25 -12.11 3.22
N PRO A 159 17.01 -11.69 2.90
CA PRO A 159 15.88 -12.60 2.75
C PRO A 159 15.98 -13.53 1.53
N MET A 160 16.84 -13.23 0.55
CA MET A 160 16.81 -13.80 -0.80
C MET A 160 17.74 -15.03 -0.98
N ARG A 161 17.75 -15.98 -0.03
CA ARG A 161 18.50 -17.25 -0.24
C ARG A 161 17.93 -18.03 -1.43
N ASN A 162 18.71 -19.00 -1.92
CA ASN A 162 18.26 -19.99 -2.92
C ASN A 162 16.87 -20.51 -2.53
N GLY A 163 15.84 -20.13 -3.30
CA GLY A 163 14.44 -20.47 -3.02
C GLY A 163 13.57 -19.24 -2.70
N PRO A 164 12.40 -19.47 -2.06
CA PRO A 164 11.48 -18.38 -1.72
C PRO A 164 12.08 -17.46 -0.64
N PRO A 165 11.73 -16.15 -0.63
CA PRO A 165 12.25 -15.22 0.36
C PRO A 165 11.91 -15.61 1.80
N ASN A 166 12.89 -15.47 2.70
CA ASN A 166 12.69 -15.70 4.13
C ASN A 166 11.96 -14.52 4.78
N LEU A 167 10.66 -14.68 5.05
CA LEU A 167 9.82 -13.62 5.60
C LEU A 167 10.21 -13.19 7.02
N ARG A 168 10.81 -14.08 7.82
CA ARG A 168 11.29 -13.74 9.17
C ARG A 168 12.45 -12.75 9.10
N ILE A 169 13.43 -13.03 8.23
CA ILE A 169 14.57 -12.13 8.00
C ILE A 169 14.08 -10.81 7.37
N ALA A 170 13.15 -10.87 6.40
CA ALA A 170 12.56 -9.66 5.83
C ALA A 170 11.87 -8.80 6.88
N GLY A 171 11.10 -9.42 7.79
CA GLY A 171 10.47 -8.71 8.91
C GLY A 171 11.48 -8.00 9.81
N ARG A 172 12.63 -8.62 10.07
CA ARG A 172 13.71 -8.01 10.88
C ARG A 172 14.40 -6.85 10.17
N VAL A 173 14.72 -7.01 8.89
CA VAL A 173 15.29 -5.92 8.08
C VAL A 173 14.31 -4.75 7.99
N ALA A 174 13.01 -5.02 7.86
CA ALA A 174 11.97 -4.00 7.89
C ALA A 174 11.85 -3.31 9.26
N ALA A 175 11.87 -4.07 10.36
CA ALA A 175 11.85 -3.52 11.72
C ALA A 175 13.08 -2.63 11.98
N ALA A 176 14.28 -3.10 11.61
CA ALA A 176 15.50 -2.31 11.67
C ALA A 176 15.39 -1.00 10.86
N MET A 177 14.80 -1.06 9.67
CA MET A 177 14.60 0.14 8.83
C MET A 177 13.60 1.10 9.48
N LEU A 178 12.53 0.57 10.09
CA LEU A 178 11.54 1.34 10.82
C LEU A 178 12.20 2.05 12.02
N ASP A 179 12.84 1.30 12.91
CA ASP A 179 13.49 1.82 14.11
C ASP A 179 14.50 2.92 13.78
N MET A 180 15.30 2.71 12.72
CA MET A 180 16.25 3.70 12.23
C MET A 180 15.57 5.00 11.80
N HIS A 181 14.43 4.92 11.09
CA HIS A 181 13.73 6.10 10.57
C HIS A 181 12.94 6.84 11.66
N LEU A 182 12.50 6.11 12.70
CA LEU A 182 11.89 6.72 13.88
C LEU A 182 12.94 7.46 14.72
N ALA A 183 14.13 6.87 14.89
CA ALA A 183 15.23 7.49 15.63
C ALA A 183 15.85 8.69 14.90
N MET A 184 15.99 8.61 13.57
CA MET A 184 16.61 9.65 12.74
C MET A 184 15.75 9.97 11.51
N PRO A 185 14.63 10.71 11.67
CA PRO A 185 13.77 11.06 10.56
C PRO A 185 14.51 11.92 9.52
N SER A 186 14.61 11.45 8.29
CA SER A 186 15.31 12.14 7.19
C SER A 186 14.47 12.26 5.92
N PRO A 187 14.42 13.44 5.27
CA PRO A 187 13.76 13.65 3.99
C PRO A 187 14.52 13.02 2.82
N ASN A 188 15.75 12.52 3.03
CA ASN A 188 16.50 11.77 2.03
C ASN A 188 16.94 10.41 2.58
N THR A 189 16.26 9.34 2.15
CA THR A 189 16.53 7.97 2.59
C THR A 189 16.57 7.04 1.36
N PRO A 190 17.64 7.12 0.54
CA PRO A 190 17.79 6.25 -0.64
C PRO A 190 17.71 4.76 -0.30
N GLU A 191 18.02 4.40 0.94
CA GLU A 191 17.99 3.03 1.49
C GLU A 191 16.58 2.44 1.44
N LEU A 192 15.56 3.21 1.86
CA LEU A 192 14.17 2.75 1.79
C LEU A 192 13.73 2.54 0.34
N ARG A 193 14.10 3.44 -0.57
CA ARG A 193 13.79 3.30 -2.00
C ARG A 193 14.44 2.03 -2.57
N PHE A 194 15.71 1.80 -2.25
CA PHE A 194 16.44 0.61 -2.68
C PHE A 194 15.73 -0.66 -2.18
N LEU A 195 15.34 -0.69 -0.90
CA LEU A 195 14.62 -1.82 -0.31
C LEU A 195 13.33 -2.13 -1.08
N VAL A 196 12.53 -1.10 -1.41
CA VAL A 196 11.32 -1.26 -2.25
C VAL A 196 11.69 -1.86 -3.61
N GLN A 197 12.69 -1.32 -4.29
CA GLN A 197 13.10 -1.79 -5.62
C GLN A 197 13.61 -3.24 -5.61
N SER A 198 14.25 -3.67 -4.53
CA SER A 198 14.73 -5.03 -4.34
C SER A 198 13.60 -6.02 -3.98
N TRP A 199 12.63 -5.60 -3.17
CA TRP A 199 11.61 -6.50 -2.62
C TRP A 199 10.33 -6.57 -3.44
N TRP A 200 9.94 -5.47 -4.10
CA TRP A 200 8.69 -5.40 -4.87
C TRP A 200 8.53 -6.48 -5.96
N PRO A 201 9.60 -6.91 -6.68
CA PRO A 201 9.52 -8.00 -7.64
C PRO A 201 9.07 -9.35 -7.03
N HIS A 202 9.16 -9.52 -5.71
CA HIS A 202 8.80 -10.75 -5.01
C HIS A 202 7.43 -10.60 -4.32
N PRO A 203 6.35 -11.23 -4.82
CA PRO A 203 5.01 -11.07 -4.27
C PRO A 203 4.91 -11.34 -2.76
N ALA A 204 5.66 -12.32 -2.25
CA ALA A 204 5.69 -12.68 -0.84
C ALA A 204 6.22 -11.55 0.08
N LEU A 205 7.02 -10.62 -0.45
CA LEU A 205 7.61 -9.51 0.31
C LEU A 205 6.83 -8.20 0.19
N ARG A 206 5.90 -8.09 -0.78
CA ARG A 206 5.09 -6.87 -0.94
C ARG A 206 4.34 -6.48 0.33
N PRO A 207 3.71 -7.40 1.09
CA PRO A 207 3.07 -7.06 2.36
C PRO A 207 4.05 -6.48 3.39
N VAL A 208 5.28 -7.01 3.46
CA VAL A 208 6.30 -6.53 4.41
C VAL A 208 6.72 -5.09 4.08
N VAL A 209 6.97 -4.79 2.79
CA VAL A 209 7.29 -3.43 2.32
C VAL A 209 6.13 -2.47 2.58
N THR A 210 4.91 -2.88 2.22
CA THR A 210 3.71 -2.06 2.40
C THR A 210 3.48 -1.74 3.88
N ASN A 211 3.65 -2.73 4.77
CA ASN A 211 3.51 -2.54 6.21
C ASN A 211 4.58 -1.61 6.77
N LEU A 212 5.84 -1.75 6.35
CA LEU A 212 6.94 -0.84 6.73
C LEU A 212 6.62 0.60 6.35
N ILE A 213 6.27 0.85 5.08
CA ILE A 213 5.99 2.20 4.60
C ILE A 213 4.75 2.78 5.27
N THR A 214 3.73 1.94 5.52
CA THR A 214 2.51 2.36 6.21
C THR A 214 2.81 2.73 7.66
N ALA A 215 3.57 1.92 8.40
CA ALA A 215 4.00 2.22 9.76
C ALA A 215 4.77 3.55 9.81
N LEU A 216 5.69 3.77 8.88
CA LEU A 216 6.40 5.04 8.75
C LEU A 216 5.46 6.22 8.47
N ALA A 217 4.47 6.05 7.60
CA ALA A 217 3.53 7.10 7.22
C ALA A 217 2.52 7.45 8.33
N LEU A 218 2.25 6.52 9.24
CA LEU A 218 1.37 6.68 10.39
C LEU A 218 2.09 7.12 11.68
N SER A 219 3.43 7.01 11.73
CA SER A 219 4.22 7.44 12.89
C SER A 219 4.11 8.95 13.15
N PRO A 220 4.00 9.38 14.42
CA PRO A 220 4.09 10.79 14.80
C PRO A 220 5.43 11.44 14.44
N GLU A 221 6.54 10.71 14.60
CA GLU A 221 7.91 11.20 14.45
C GLU A 221 8.32 11.34 12.98
N ALA A 222 8.00 10.34 12.15
CA ALA A 222 8.45 10.24 10.77
C ALA A 222 7.33 10.41 9.72
N GLY A 223 6.06 10.42 10.15
CA GLY A 223 4.91 10.33 9.26
C GLY A 223 4.77 11.50 8.29
N SER A 224 5.03 12.73 8.74
CA SER A 224 4.95 13.90 7.85
C SER A 224 5.95 13.81 6.68
N ILE A 225 7.16 13.32 6.95
CA ILE A 225 8.23 13.12 5.97
C ILE A 225 7.85 12.00 5.02
N MET A 226 7.40 10.85 5.55
CA MET A 226 7.04 9.71 4.70
C MET A 226 5.80 10.01 3.84
N ARG A 227 4.79 10.70 4.37
CA ARG A 227 3.61 11.11 3.58
C ARG A 227 3.96 12.06 2.45
N ARG A 228 4.88 13.02 2.67
CA ARG A 228 5.40 13.90 1.62
C ARG A 228 6.16 13.10 0.56
N ARG A 229 6.98 12.14 1.00
CA ARG A 229 7.73 11.27 0.09
C ARG A 229 6.83 10.38 -0.75
N LEU A 230 5.78 9.79 -0.18
CA LEU A 230 4.79 9.02 -0.94
C LEU A 230 4.12 9.87 -2.03
N LEU A 231 3.81 11.14 -1.73
CA LEU A 231 3.27 12.06 -2.72
C LEU A 231 4.30 12.36 -3.83
N GLN A 232 5.55 12.63 -3.45
CA GLN A 232 6.63 12.83 -4.40
C GLN A 232 6.84 11.59 -5.29
N TRP A 233 6.81 10.39 -4.72
CA TRP A 233 6.92 9.16 -5.49
C TRP A 233 5.77 8.99 -6.47
N ALA A 234 4.52 9.25 -6.05
CA ALA A 234 3.37 9.21 -6.94
C ALA A 234 3.55 10.15 -8.15
N ALA A 235 3.97 11.40 -7.88
CA ALA A 235 4.12 12.43 -8.90
C ALA A 235 5.33 12.23 -9.83
N GLU A 236 6.49 11.85 -9.29
CA GLU A 236 7.78 12.00 -9.99
C GLU A 236 8.53 10.68 -10.25
N ALA A 237 8.26 9.60 -9.49
CA ALA A 237 9.13 8.41 -9.57
C ALA A 237 8.92 7.64 -10.88
N ALA A 238 9.96 7.47 -11.69
CA ALA A 238 9.87 6.71 -12.95
C ALA A 238 9.74 5.18 -12.76
N ASP A 239 10.12 4.66 -11.59
CA ASP A 239 10.18 3.22 -11.34
C ASP A 239 8.81 2.63 -10.95
N SER A 240 8.28 1.74 -11.79
CA SER A 240 6.97 1.08 -11.57
C SER A 240 6.91 0.31 -10.25
N ARG A 241 8.03 -0.19 -9.73
CA ARG A 241 8.09 -0.88 -8.44
C ARG A 241 7.76 0.05 -7.27
N VAL A 242 8.31 1.26 -7.34
CA VAL A 242 8.04 2.31 -6.33
C VAL A 242 6.58 2.76 -6.43
N LEU A 243 6.07 2.94 -7.66
CA LEU A 243 4.68 3.34 -7.89
C LEU A 243 3.68 2.27 -7.41
N GLY A 244 3.96 0.99 -7.66
CA GLY A 244 3.16 -0.12 -7.14
C GLY A 244 3.12 -0.12 -5.60
N ALA A 245 4.26 0.14 -4.94
CA ALA A 245 4.30 0.27 -3.49
C ALA A 245 3.44 1.45 -2.99
N VAL A 246 3.47 2.59 -3.68
CA VAL A 246 2.60 3.73 -3.37
C VAL A 246 1.13 3.37 -3.52
N ALA A 247 0.75 2.65 -4.58
CA ALA A 247 -0.63 2.19 -4.78
C ALA A 247 -1.09 1.28 -3.63
N ALA A 248 -0.28 0.27 -3.29
CA ALA A 248 -0.61 -0.67 -2.22
C ALA A 248 -0.72 -0.01 -0.84
N VAL A 249 0.18 0.93 -0.51
CA VAL A 249 0.08 1.72 0.72
C VAL A 249 -1.18 2.57 0.71
N SER A 250 -1.47 3.24 -0.42
CA SER A 250 -2.64 4.11 -0.55
C SER A 250 -3.97 3.36 -0.51
N ALA A 251 -3.99 2.05 -0.80
CA ALA A 251 -5.16 1.19 -0.64
C ALA A 251 -5.23 0.51 0.74
N GLY A 252 -4.17 0.55 1.53
CA GLY A 252 -4.05 -0.14 2.82
C GLY A 252 -4.70 0.60 3.99
N SER A 253 -4.27 0.29 5.22
CA SER A 253 -4.75 0.97 6.44
C SER A 253 -4.41 2.46 6.49
N PHE A 254 -3.46 2.92 5.66
CA PHE A 254 -3.19 4.34 5.46
C PHE A 254 -4.43 5.10 4.98
N ALA A 255 -5.26 4.50 4.12
CA ALA A 255 -6.48 5.13 3.60
C ALA A 255 -7.51 5.38 4.70
N ASP A 256 -7.54 4.53 5.73
CA ASP A 256 -8.48 4.67 6.85
C ASP A 256 -8.09 5.88 7.73
N ALA A 257 -6.78 6.11 7.91
CA ALA A 257 -6.28 7.25 8.68
C ALA A 257 -6.21 8.56 7.88
N TYR A 258 -5.93 8.49 6.58
CA TYR A 258 -5.69 9.66 5.71
C TYR A 258 -6.32 9.50 4.31
N PRO A 259 -7.66 9.38 4.21
CA PRO A 259 -8.34 9.05 2.95
C PRO A 259 -8.04 10.05 1.84
N GLN A 260 -8.10 11.36 2.13
CA GLN A 260 -7.83 12.41 1.13
C GLN A 260 -6.41 12.31 0.55
N ALA A 261 -5.42 11.99 1.39
CA ALA A 261 -4.04 11.82 0.94
C ALA A 261 -3.86 10.54 0.11
N ALA A 262 -4.59 9.47 0.42
CA ALA A 262 -4.60 8.25 -0.37
C ALA A 262 -5.19 8.51 -1.77
N PHE A 263 -6.37 9.11 -1.86
CA PHE A 263 -7.01 9.44 -3.13
C PHE A 263 -6.19 10.40 -3.99
N THR A 264 -5.58 11.42 -3.37
CA THR A 264 -4.66 12.34 -4.08
C THR A 264 -3.53 11.58 -4.76
N ARG A 265 -2.93 10.60 -4.09
CA ARG A 265 -1.84 9.80 -4.67
C ARG A 265 -2.33 8.86 -5.76
N MET A 266 -3.47 8.20 -5.56
CA MET A 266 -4.07 7.38 -6.61
C MET A 266 -4.39 8.22 -7.85
N ASN A 267 -4.85 9.46 -7.68
CA ASN A 267 -5.09 10.39 -8.79
C ASN A 267 -3.80 10.73 -9.57
N TRP A 268 -2.68 10.93 -8.87
CA TRP A 268 -1.37 11.07 -9.52
C TRP A 268 -0.96 9.81 -10.27
N LEU A 269 -1.15 8.63 -9.68
CA LEU A 269 -0.79 7.37 -10.33
C LEU A 269 -1.65 7.10 -11.59
N ALA A 270 -2.96 7.33 -11.51
CA ALA A 270 -3.88 7.22 -12.64
C ALA A 270 -3.52 8.18 -13.79
N ALA A 271 -3.08 9.40 -13.47
CA ALA A 271 -2.63 10.37 -14.47
C ALA A 271 -1.42 9.90 -15.28
N ARG A 272 -0.58 9.05 -14.69
CA ARG A 272 0.67 8.61 -15.29
C ARG A 272 0.51 7.39 -16.18
N GLY A 273 -0.45 6.53 -15.91
CA GLY A 273 -0.72 5.35 -16.75
C GLY A 273 0.30 4.21 -16.69
N ILE A 274 1.31 4.29 -15.80
CA ILE A 274 2.45 3.35 -15.76
C ILE A 274 2.13 2.09 -14.94
N VAL A 275 1.28 2.22 -13.91
CA VAL A 275 0.93 1.15 -12.94
C VAL A 275 -0.58 0.95 -12.88
N ASN A 276 -1.21 0.84 -14.06
CA ASN A 276 -2.67 0.79 -14.16
C ASN A 276 -3.26 -0.39 -13.39
N ASP A 277 -2.65 -1.57 -13.46
CA ASP A 277 -3.17 -2.75 -12.79
C ASP A 277 -3.04 -2.64 -11.27
N GLU A 278 -1.96 -2.04 -10.75
CA GLU A 278 -1.85 -1.74 -9.32
C GLU A 278 -2.84 -0.65 -8.86
N VAL A 279 -3.13 0.35 -9.72
CA VAL A 279 -4.16 1.37 -9.43
C VAL A 279 -5.55 0.74 -9.39
N ILE A 280 -5.88 -0.14 -10.34
CA ILE A 280 -7.16 -0.85 -10.38
C ILE A 280 -7.29 -1.79 -9.17
N GLY A 281 -6.23 -2.53 -8.84
CA GLY A 281 -6.20 -3.36 -7.63
C GLY A 281 -6.36 -2.55 -6.35
N ALA A 282 -5.74 -1.36 -6.28
CA ALA A 282 -5.88 -0.42 -5.16
C ALA A 282 -7.32 0.10 -5.02
N VAL A 283 -7.94 0.51 -6.13
CA VAL A 283 -9.35 0.95 -6.15
C VAL A 283 -10.28 -0.17 -5.71
N THR A 284 -10.08 -1.38 -6.24
CA THR A 284 -10.90 -2.55 -5.88
C THR A 284 -10.77 -2.88 -4.40
N ALA A 285 -9.55 -2.85 -3.84
CA ALA A 285 -9.34 -3.07 -2.41
C ALA A 285 -10.00 -2.03 -1.51
N LEU A 286 -10.09 -0.77 -1.95
CA LEU A 286 -10.81 0.28 -1.23
C LEU A 286 -12.33 0.16 -1.39
N TRP A 287 -12.81 -0.26 -2.55
CA TRP A 287 -14.24 -0.51 -2.82
C TRP A 287 -14.83 -1.58 -1.89
N GLN A 288 -14.03 -2.59 -1.55
CA GLN A 288 -14.41 -3.63 -0.59
C GLN A 288 -14.58 -3.10 0.85
N ARG A 289 -14.27 -1.83 1.12
CA ARG A 289 -14.48 -1.18 2.42
C ARG A 289 -15.67 -0.22 2.34
N PRO A 290 -16.80 -0.52 3.01
CA PRO A 290 -18.01 0.29 2.93
C PRO A 290 -17.80 1.79 3.21
N ALA A 291 -16.92 2.13 4.17
CA ALA A 291 -16.62 3.51 4.53
C ALA A 291 -15.97 4.35 3.41
N HIS A 292 -15.40 3.71 2.38
CA HIS A 292 -14.70 4.39 1.29
C HIS A 292 -15.46 4.36 -0.05
N ARG A 293 -16.58 3.62 -0.15
CA ARG A 293 -17.27 3.38 -1.43
C ARG A 293 -17.67 4.63 -2.17
N THR A 294 -18.36 5.57 -1.50
CA THR A 294 -18.76 6.83 -2.11
C THR A 294 -17.56 7.61 -2.65
N ALA A 295 -16.48 7.72 -1.87
CA ALA A 295 -15.28 8.44 -2.25
C ALA A 295 -14.54 7.76 -3.42
N VAL A 296 -14.47 6.42 -3.42
CA VAL A 296 -13.94 5.62 -4.52
C VAL A 296 -14.74 5.86 -5.78
N LEU A 297 -16.07 5.74 -5.74
CA LEU A 297 -16.91 5.90 -6.91
C LEU A 297 -16.81 7.32 -7.49
N ARG A 298 -16.86 8.35 -6.65
CA ARG A 298 -16.62 9.75 -7.07
C ARG A 298 -15.28 9.93 -7.76
N GLN A 299 -14.21 9.36 -7.20
CA GLN A 299 -12.87 9.47 -7.79
C GLN A 299 -12.76 8.73 -9.13
N VAL A 300 -13.38 7.55 -9.24
CA VAL A 300 -13.41 6.77 -10.48
C VAL A 300 -14.23 7.48 -11.56
N VAL A 301 -15.40 8.00 -11.22
CA VAL A 301 -16.24 8.78 -12.16
C VAL A 301 -15.52 10.06 -12.61
N SER A 302 -14.84 10.77 -11.71
CA SER A 302 -14.07 11.95 -12.10
C SER A 302 -12.95 11.63 -13.08
N TRP A 303 -12.26 10.49 -12.92
CA TRP A 303 -11.27 10.03 -13.90
C TRP A 303 -11.88 9.73 -15.27
N THR A 304 -13.11 9.21 -15.33
CA THR A 304 -13.77 8.91 -16.61
C THR A 304 -14.16 10.15 -17.41
N GLY A 305 -14.29 11.31 -16.76
CA GLY A 305 -14.55 12.60 -17.41
C GLY A 305 -13.30 13.31 -17.93
N GLU A 306 -12.11 12.80 -17.62
CA GLU A 306 -10.82 13.36 -18.04
C GLU A 306 -10.35 12.78 -19.39
N ASP A 307 -9.24 13.26 -19.92
CA ASP A 307 -8.57 12.70 -21.10
C ASP A 307 -7.36 11.82 -20.76
N GLY A 308 -6.91 11.04 -21.75
CA GLY A 308 -5.65 10.29 -21.67
C GLY A 308 -5.65 9.13 -20.66
N PRO A 309 -4.54 8.91 -19.93
CA PRO A 309 -4.39 7.77 -19.02
C PRO A 309 -5.44 7.73 -17.90
N ARG A 310 -5.89 8.89 -17.39
CA ARG A 310 -6.92 8.94 -16.34
C ARG A 310 -8.22 8.32 -16.82
N ARG A 311 -8.68 8.70 -18.02
CA ARG A 311 -9.91 8.14 -18.60
C ARG A 311 -9.86 6.62 -18.66
N MET A 312 -8.73 6.08 -19.12
CA MET A 312 -8.53 4.63 -19.23
C MET A 312 -8.55 3.96 -17.85
N ALA A 313 -7.85 4.54 -16.87
CA ALA A 313 -7.86 4.04 -15.49
C ALA A 313 -9.26 4.10 -14.88
N GLY A 314 -10.02 5.17 -15.10
CA GLY A 314 -11.40 5.33 -14.65
C GLY A 314 -12.33 4.26 -15.23
N LEU A 315 -12.29 4.02 -16.55
CA LEU A 315 -13.15 3.02 -17.19
C LEU A 315 -12.83 1.59 -16.73
N ARG A 316 -11.54 1.25 -16.62
CA ARG A 316 -11.11 -0.07 -16.11
C ARG A 316 -11.43 -0.24 -14.62
N ALA A 317 -11.24 0.81 -13.82
CA ALA A 317 -11.60 0.78 -12.40
C ALA A 317 -13.12 0.63 -12.20
N LEU A 318 -13.94 1.35 -12.98
CA LEU A 318 -15.39 1.24 -12.94
C LEU A 318 -15.86 -0.17 -13.34
N ALA A 319 -15.19 -0.78 -14.33
CA ALA A 319 -15.42 -2.17 -14.70
C ALA A 319 -15.05 -3.14 -13.56
N ALA A 320 -13.88 -2.97 -12.94
CA ALA A 320 -13.41 -3.82 -11.85
C ALA A 320 -14.31 -3.76 -10.60
N ILE A 321 -14.80 -2.57 -10.22
CA ILE A 321 -15.78 -2.45 -9.11
C ILE A 321 -17.21 -2.86 -9.52
N SER A 322 -17.39 -3.43 -10.70
CA SER A 322 -18.66 -3.93 -11.24
C SER A 322 -18.57 -5.40 -11.69
N GLU A 323 -17.52 -6.11 -11.29
CA GLU A 323 -17.26 -7.49 -11.72
C GLU A 323 -18.30 -8.47 -11.15
N GLU A 324 -18.64 -8.31 -9.86
CA GLU A 324 -19.59 -9.20 -9.17
C GLU A 324 -20.99 -8.60 -9.02
N PRO A 325 -22.07 -9.42 -9.03
CA PRO A 325 -23.45 -8.98 -8.81
C PRO A 325 -23.67 -8.17 -7.52
N SER A 326 -22.91 -8.45 -6.45
CA SER A 326 -22.96 -7.67 -5.21
C SER A 326 -22.30 -6.31 -5.34
N ASP A 327 -21.25 -6.20 -6.16
CA ASP A 327 -20.54 -4.95 -6.37
C ASP A 327 -21.36 -4.00 -7.25
N VAL A 328 -22.02 -4.52 -8.30
CA VAL A 328 -22.98 -3.74 -9.10
C VAL A 328 -24.10 -3.16 -8.23
N ARG A 329 -24.65 -3.98 -7.32
CA ARG A 329 -25.66 -3.51 -6.35
C ARG A 329 -25.12 -2.43 -5.42
N ALA A 330 -23.87 -2.54 -4.99
CA ALA A 330 -23.24 -1.50 -4.20
C ALA A 330 -23.05 -0.21 -5.02
N VAL A 331 -22.65 -0.29 -6.29
CA VAL A 331 -22.57 0.88 -7.20
C VAL A 331 -23.92 1.57 -7.32
N PHE A 332 -25.01 0.82 -7.53
CA PHE A 332 -26.35 1.39 -7.59
C PHE A 332 -26.78 2.04 -6.27
N GLY A 333 -26.46 1.42 -5.13
CA GLY A 333 -26.71 1.99 -3.82
C GLY A 333 -26.02 3.35 -3.61
N GLU A 334 -24.75 3.47 -3.99
CA GLU A 334 -24.02 4.73 -3.93
C GLU A 334 -24.60 5.79 -4.89
N LEU A 335 -24.94 5.40 -6.12
CA LEU A 335 -25.54 6.32 -7.11
C LEU A 335 -26.95 6.79 -6.73
N ALA A 336 -27.74 5.96 -6.05
CA ALA A 336 -29.07 6.34 -5.58
C ALA A 336 -29.02 7.41 -4.49
N GLY A 337 -27.93 7.47 -3.72
CA GLY A 337 -27.72 8.45 -2.65
C GLY A 337 -27.01 9.74 -3.07
N ASP A 338 -26.58 9.85 -4.33
CA ASP A 338 -25.71 10.94 -4.80
C ASP A 338 -26.11 11.42 -6.20
N ASP A 339 -26.96 12.45 -6.25
CA ASP A 339 -27.50 13.02 -7.49
C ASP A 339 -26.42 13.63 -8.39
N GLU A 340 -25.41 14.26 -7.80
CA GLU A 340 -24.31 14.90 -8.54
C GLU A 340 -23.46 13.82 -9.22
N LEU A 341 -23.07 12.79 -8.47
CA LEU A 341 -22.33 11.64 -9.00
C LEU A 341 -23.10 10.91 -10.09
N ARG A 342 -24.40 10.71 -9.90
CA ARG A 342 -25.30 10.11 -10.89
C ARG A 342 -25.35 10.94 -12.17
N ALA A 343 -25.47 12.27 -12.06
CA ALA A 343 -25.49 13.17 -13.21
C ALA A 343 -24.14 13.17 -13.96
N ASP A 344 -23.02 13.13 -13.24
CA ASP A 344 -21.68 13.08 -13.83
C ASP A 344 -21.43 11.77 -14.57
N LEU A 345 -21.82 10.64 -13.99
CA LEU A 345 -21.73 9.34 -14.65
C LEU A 345 -22.63 9.28 -15.91
N ALA A 346 -23.85 9.80 -15.83
CA ALA A 346 -24.77 9.85 -16.97
C ALA A 346 -24.19 10.71 -18.11
N ARG A 347 -23.57 11.85 -17.79
CA ARG A 347 -22.91 12.73 -18.77
C ARG A 347 -21.73 12.02 -19.43
N MET A 348 -20.89 11.35 -18.64
CA MET A 348 -19.76 10.57 -19.15
C MET A 348 -20.20 9.46 -20.10
N LEU A 349 -21.23 8.68 -19.74
CA LEU A 349 -21.76 7.62 -20.59
C LEU A 349 -22.27 8.18 -21.92
N ALA A 350 -23.02 9.28 -21.88
CA ALA A 350 -23.50 9.95 -23.08
C ALA A 350 -22.36 10.43 -23.99
N ASP A 351 -21.31 11.01 -23.42
CA ASP A 351 -20.12 11.43 -24.18
C ASP A 351 -19.35 10.23 -24.75
N LEU A 352 -19.25 9.13 -24.00
CA LEU A 352 -18.61 7.88 -24.44
C LEU A 352 -19.33 7.29 -25.66
N PHE A 353 -20.66 7.15 -25.59
CA PHE A 353 -21.47 6.64 -26.69
C PHE A 353 -21.48 7.57 -27.91
N ARG A 354 -21.27 8.88 -27.73
CA ARG A 354 -21.22 9.87 -28.83
C ARG A 354 -19.89 9.88 -29.58
N GLN A 355 -18.76 9.93 -28.87
CA GLN A 355 -17.47 10.31 -29.45
C GLN A 355 -16.67 9.14 -30.07
N ARG A 356 -16.84 7.90 -29.59
CA ARG A 356 -15.89 6.80 -29.90
C ARG A 356 -16.53 5.53 -30.46
N GLY A 357 -17.82 5.55 -30.76
CA GLY A 357 -18.55 4.31 -30.96
C GLY A 357 -18.68 3.52 -29.65
N GLU A 358 -19.27 2.33 -29.72
CA GLU A 358 -19.71 1.59 -28.54
C GLU A 358 -18.56 1.31 -27.53
N PRO A 359 -18.85 1.29 -26.21
CA PRO A 359 -17.91 0.84 -25.19
C PRO A 359 -17.33 -0.52 -25.57
N SER A 360 -16.02 -0.70 -25.41
CA SER A 360 -15.32 -1.95 -25.73
C SER A 360 -14.65 -2.55 -24.50
N GLY A 361 -14.33 -3.84 -24.57
CA GLY A 361 -13.59 -4.56 -23.52
C GLY A 361 -14.34 -4.71 -22.19
N GLU A 362 -13.60 -4.60 -21.09
CA GLU A 362 -14.05 -4.82 -19.71
C GLU A 362 -15.26 -3.94 -19.33
N PHE A 363 -15.24 -2.66 -19.71
CA PHE A 363 -16.32 -1.74 -19.35
C PHE A 363 -17.66 -2.08 -20.03
N ARG A 364 -17.62 -2.62 -21.25
CA ARG A 364 -18.83 -3.10 -21.92
C ARG A 364 -19.46 -4.29 -21.18
N GLN A 365 -18.63 -5.17 -20.64
CA GLN A 365 -19.11 -6.31 -19.83
C GLN A 365 -19.73 -5.83 -18.53
N ALA A 366 -19.13 -4.83 -17.87
CA ALA A 366 -19.71 -4.18 -16.71
C ALA A 366 -21.10 -3.58 -16.99
N LEU A 367 -21.27 -2.88 -18.12
CA LEU A 367 -22.59 -2.34 -18.52
C LEU A 367 -23.65 -3.44 -18.74
N LYS A 368 -23.25 -4.62 -19.26
CA LYS A 368 -24.17 -5.76 -19.36
C LYS A 368 -24.52 -6.33 -17.99
N ALA A 369 -23.56 -6.42 -17.08
CA ALA A 369 -23.82 -6.84 -15.69
C ALA A 369 -24.80 -5.87 -15.01
N TRP A 370 -24.66 -4.56 -15.23
CA TRP A 370 -25.59 -3.55 -14.75
C TRP A 370 -27.01 -3.76 -15.28
N LEU A 371 -27.14 -4.06 -16.58
CA LEU A 371 -28.43 -4.36 -17.21
C LEU A 371 -29.07 -5.66 -16.67
N GLU A 372 -28.30 -6.71 -16.41
CA GLU A 372 -28.80 -7.94 -15.79
C GLU A 372 -29.36 -7.65 -14.38
N ILE A 373 -28.61 -6.94 -13.54
CA ILE A 373 -29.05 -6.61 -12.17
C ILE A 373 -30.33 -5.76 -12.19
N ALA A 374 -30.42 -4.75 -13.06
CA ALA A 374 -31.65 -3.96 -13.19
C ALA A 374 -32.81 -4.73 -13.84
N GLY A 375 -32.52 -5.75 -14.65
CA GLY A 375 -33.50 -6.70 -15.16
C GLY A 375 -34.18 -7.49 -14.04
N GLU A 376 -33.38 -7.94 -13.07
CA GLU A 376 -33.81 -8.70 -11.89
C GLU A 376 -34.46 -7.82 -10.80
N ARG A 377 -34.01 -6.58 -10.64
CA ARG A 377 -34.40 -5.67 -9.55
C ARG A 377 -35.16 -4.44 -10.08
N PRO A 378 -36.50 -4.40 -9.92
CA PRO A 378 -37.31 -3.29 -10.42
C PRO A 378 -36.89 -1.91 -9.93
N GLU A 379 -36.39 -1.80 -8.69
CA GLU A 379 -35.93 -0.55 -8.08
C GLU A 379 -34.74 0.10 -8.79
N ASP A 380 -33.92 -0.68 -9.51
CA ASP A 380 -32.71 -0.20 -10.18
C ASP A 380 -32.96 0.21 -11.65
N ARG A 381 -34.17 -0.05 -12.17
CA ARG A 381 -34.53 0.18 -13.58
C ARG A 381 -34.53 1.65 -13.97
N ASP A 382 -35.08 2.51 -13.12
CA ASP A 382 -35.16 3.94 -13.38
C ASP A 382 -33.77 4.58 -13.34
N LEU A 383 -32.88 4.09 -12.46
CA LEU A 383 -31.48 4.51 -12.42
C LEU A 383 -30.79 4.17 -13.74
N ILE A 384 -30.91 2.93 -14.23
CA ILE A 384 -30.28 2.52 -15.50
C ILE A 384 -30.86 3.26 -16.70
N ALA A 385 -32.18 3.45 -16.73
CA ALA A 385 -32.81 4.30 -17.75
C ALA A 385 -32.24 5.72 -17.71
N HIS A 386 -32.06 6.30 -16.52
CA HIS A 386 -31.46 7.62 -16.37
C HIS A 386 -30.02 7.67 -16.90
N LEU A 387 -29.18 6.72 -16.51
CA LEU A 387 -27.76 6.67 -16.89
C LEU A 387 -27.55 6.48 -18.40
N LEU A 388 -28.35 5.63 -19.05
CA LEU A 388 -28.17 5.29 -20.47
C LEU A 388 -28.94 6.21 -21.44
N ILE A 389 -30.08 6.76 -21.00
CA ILE A 389 -31.03 7.46 -21.89
C ILE A 389 -31.08 8.96 -21.59
N HIS A 390 -31.05 9.34 -20.31
CA HIS A 390 -31.35 10.71 -19.89
C HIS A 390 -30.13 11.56 -19.50
N GLY A 391 -28.93 10.99 -19.49
CA GLY A 391 -27.68 11.74 -19.39
C GLY A 391 -27.50 12.68 -20.59
N ARG A 392 -27.85 13.96 -20.45
CA ARG A 392 -27.73 14.96 -21.51
C ARG A 392 -26.94 16.18 -21.03
N PRO A 393 -25.83 16.55 -21.70
CA PRO A 393 -25.36 17.93 -21.62
C PRO A 393 -26.35 18.84 -22.37
N ALA A 394 -26.70 19.98 -21.79
CA ALA A 394 -27.61 20.93 -22.40
C ALA A 394 -27.03 21.52 -23.69
N GLY A 395 -27.79 21.48 -24.79
CA GLY A 395 -27.60 22.41 -25.92
C GLY A 395 -27.18 21.86 -27.29
N LEU A 396 -27.05 20.55 -27.54
CA LEU A 396 -26.66 20.05 -28.87
C LEU A 396 -27.39 18.74 -29.24
N ASP A 397 -28.15 18.77 -30.34
CA ASP A 397 -28.68 17.57 -31.03
C ASP A 397 -27.58 16.78 -31.76
N ASP A 398 -26.37 17.34 -31.82
CA ASP A 398 -25.23 16.75 -32.53
C ASP A 398 -24.74 15.47 -31.83
N GLY A 399 -24.71 14.36 -32.60
CA GLY A 399 -24.31 13.04 -32.13
C GLY A 399 -25.36 12.24 -31.35
N MET A 400 -26.60 12.73 -31.21
CA MET A 400 -27.67 11.97 -30.52
C MET A 400 -28.06 10.68 -31.24
N SER A 401 -28.06 10.66 -32.57
CA SER A 401 -28.31 9.45 -33.34
C SER A 401 -27.23 8.40 -33.12
N THR A 402 -25.97 8.82 -33.00
CA THR A 402 -24.83 7.94 -32.67
C THR A 402 -24.98 7.35 -31.28
N HIS A 403 -25.34 8.18 -30.29
CA HIS A 403 -25.65 7.71 -28.94
C HIS A 403 -26.77 6.66 -28.95
N CYS A 404 -27.89 6.96 -29.61
CA CYS A 404 -29.03 6.04 -29.69
C CYS A 404 -28.65 4.73 -30.40
N ALA A 405 -27.90 4.78 -31.49
CA ALA A 405 -27.43 3.58 -32.19
C ALA A 405 -26.53 2.71 -31.29
N ALA A 406 -25.60 3.34 -30.55
CA ALA A 406 -24.68 2.62 -29.68
C ALA A 406 -25.38 1.99 -28.47
N VAL A 407 -26.32 2.70 -27.83
CA VAL A 407 -27.16 2.15 -26.75
C VAL A 407 -28.06 1.03 -27.30
N HIS A 408 -28.66 1.21 -28.47
CA HIS A 408 -29.49 0.17 -29.09
C HIS A 408 -28.69 -1.11 -29.36
N SER A 409 -27.45 -0.98 -29.83
CA SER A 409 -26.54 -2.11 -30.05
C SER A 409 -26.18 -2.82 -28.75
N LEU A 410 -25.84 -2.08 -27.69
CA LEU A 410 -25.61 -2.64 -26.35
C LEU A 410 -26.83 -3.45 -25.85
N LEU A 411 -28.03 -2.89 -25.98
CA LEU A 411 -29.27 -3.54 -25.56
C LEU A 411 -29.59 -4.80 -26.39
N PHE A 412 -29.28 -4.78 -27.69
CA PHE A 412 -29.48 -5.92 -28.57
C PHE A 412 -28.51 -7.06 -28.24
N GLU A 413 -27.24 -6.73 -27.98
CA GLU A 413 -26.22 -7.71 -27.62
C GLU A 413 -26.43 -8.28 -26.22
N TRP A 414 -26.92 -7.47 -25.28
CA TRP A 414 -27.29 -7.94 -23.94
C TRP A 414 -28.39 -9.01 -24.01
N ARG A 415 -29.48 -8.74 -24.74
CA ARG A 415 -30.59 -9.70 -24.92
C ARG A 415 -31.16 -9.62 -26.34
N PRO A 416 -30.81 -10.53 -27.27
CA PRO A 416 -31.31 -10.50 -28.65
C PRO A 416 -32.83 -10.76 -28.71
N VAL A 417 -33.47 -10.32 -29.81
CA VAL A 417 -34.94 -10.43 -30.01
C VAL A 417 -35.39 -11.90 -30.16
N LEU A 418 -34.52 -12.77 -30.69
CA LEU A 418 -34.80 -14.16 -30.93
C LEU A 418 -34.20 -14.99 -29.78
N GLY A 419 -35.02 -15.42 -28.83
CA GLY A 419 -34.62 -16.24 -27.69
C GLY A 419 -35.82 -16.89 -27.01
N GLN A 420 -35.62 -18.09 -26.45
CA GLN A 420 -36.66 -18.99 -25.93
C GLN A 420 -37.40 -18.49 -24.66
N ASP A 421 -37.07 -17.30 -24.16
CA ASP A 421 -37.53 -16.79 -22.86
C ASP A 421 -38.39 -15.52 -23.04
N GLU A 422 -39.48 -15.64 -23.83
CA GLU A 422 -40.36 -14.54 -24.24
C GLU A 422 -40.98 -13.76 -23.08
N ASN A 423 -41.13 -14.38 -21.90
CA ASN A 423 -41.79 -13.79 -20.74
C ASN A 423 -40.85 -13.29 -19.63
N SER A 424 -39.53 -13.33 -19.84
CA SER A 424 -38.56 -12.89 -18.85
C SER A 424 -38.69 -11.39 -18.52
N GLN A 425 -38.53 -11.03 -17.24
CA GLN A 425 -38.53 -9.65 -16.77
C GLN A 425 -37.45 -8.80 -17.47
N ALA A 426 -36.29 -9.39 -17.74
CA ALA A 426 -35.20 -8.77 -18.49
C ALA A 426 -35.63 -8.35 -19.91
N ARG A 427 -36.41 -9.18 -20.63
CA ARG A 427 -36.90 -8.84 -21.97
C ARG A 427 -37.91 -7.69 -21.93
N LYS A 428 -38.82 -7.68 -20.95
CA LYS A 428 -39.76 -6.56 -20.74
C LYS A 428 -39.00 -5.26 -20.45
N PHE A 429 -37.97 -5.32 -19.62
CA PHE A 429 -37.12 -4.17 -19.31
C PHE A 429 -36.35 -3.67 -20.54
N ARG A 430 -35.75 -4.57 -21.33
CA ARG A 430 -35.13 -4.20 -22.62
C ARG A 430 -36.12 -3.48 -23.54
N THR A 431 -37.33 -4.02 -23.72
CA THR A 431 -38.36 -3.39 -24.58
C THR A 431 -38.74 -2.01 -24.06
N GLN A 432 -38.83 -1.82 -22.74
CA GLN A 432 -39.05 -0.51 -22.13
C GLN A 432 -37.93 0.48 -22.45
N LEU A 433 -36.66 0.08 -22.29
CA LEU A 433 -35.50 0.92 -22.60
C LEU A 433 -35.46 1.29 -24.09
N VAL A 434 -35.69 0.34 -24.99
CA VAL A 434 -35.75 0.60 -26.45
C VAL A 434 -36.86 1.59 -26.77
N ARG A 435 -38.05 1.44 -26.18
CA ARG A 435 -39.16 2.38 -26.39
C ARG A 435 -38.82 3.80 -25.91
N GLN A 436 -38.23 3.93 -24.72
CA GLN A 436 -37.77 5.22 -24.19
C GLN A 436 -36.68 5.83 -25.08
N LEU A 437 -35.76 5.01 -25.61
CA LEU A 437 -34.71 5.44 -26.52
C LEU A 437 -35.30 5.96 -27.84
N THR A 438 -36.27 5.27 -28.45
CA THR A 438 -36.96 5.73 -29.66
C THR A 438 -37.71 7.05 -29.43
N GLN A 439 -38.29 7.26 -28.25
CA GLN A 439 -38.96 8.53 -27.93
C GLN A 439 -38.01 9.72 -27.88
N ILE A 440 -36.71 9.49 -27.72
CA ILE A 440 -35.71 10.55 -27.65
C ILE A 440 -34.84 10.68 -28.90
N ASP A 441 -34.91 9.73 -29.82
CA ASP A 441 -34.14 9.72 -31.06
C ASP A 441 -34.70 10.75 -32.07
N PRO A 442 -33.91 11.75 -32.50
CA PRO A 442 -34.35 12.78 -33.43
C PRO A 442 -34.82 12.23 -34.78
N LEU A 443 -34.26 11.10 -35.25
CA LEU A 443 -34.61 10.51 -36.55
C LEU A 443 -36.01 9.86 -36.55
N THR A 444 -36.48 9.40 -35.40
CA THR A 444 -37.80 8.79 -35.28
C THR A 444 -38.86 9.79 -34.85
N ARG A 445 -38.49 10.85 -34.12
CA ARG A 445 -39.38 12.00 -33.83
C ARG A 445 -39.88 12.69 -35.10
N HIS A 446 -39.00 12.96 -36.06
CA HIS A 446 -39.40 13.59 -37.33
C HIS A 446 -40.26 12.70 -38.23
N ARG A 447 -40.31 11.39 -37.98
CA ARG A 447 -41.14 10.44 -38.74
C ARG A 447 -42.56 10.29 -38.18
N ALA A 448 -42.75 10.62 -36.89
CA ALA A 448 -44.03 10.55 -36.20
C ALA A 448 -44.89 11.82 -36.38
N ASP A 449 -44.36 12.86 -37.03
CA ASP A 449 -45.06 14.13 -37.25
C ASP A 449 -45.13 14.52 -38.74
N PRO A 450 -45.95 13.85 -39.58
CA PRO A 450 -46.10 14.20 -40.99
C PRO A 450 -47.02 15.41 -41.24
N LEU A 451 -47.53 16.09 -40.20
CA LEU A 451 -48.61 17.08 -40.34
C LEU A 451 -48.26 18.52 -39.93
N ALA A 452 -47.01 18.83 -39.61
CA ALA A 452 -46.60 20.18 -39.21
C ALA A 452 -45.84 20.97 -40.31
N VAL A 453 -46.01 20.63 -41.59
CA VAL A 453 -45.54 21.45 -42.73
C VAL A 453 -46.67 21.66 -43.72
N ALA A 454 -47.73 22.34 -43.27
CA ALA A 454 -48.67 23.08 -44.10
C ALA A 454 -49.49 23.99 -43.17
N GLY A 455 -49.04 25.23 -43.00
CA GLY A 455 -49.69 26.28 -42.23
C GLY A 455 -48.96 27.59 -42.39
#